data_AF-A0A0F5MTA5-F1
#
_entry.id   AF-A0A0F5MTA5-F1
#
_cell.length_a   1.000
_cell.length_b   1.000
_cell.length_c   1.000
_cell.angle_alpha   90.00
_cell.angle_beta   90.00
_cell.angle_gamma   90.00
#
_symmetry.space_group_name_H-M   'P 1'
#
loop_
_entity.id
_entity.type
_entity.pdbx_description
1 polymer ?
#
loop_
_entity_poly.entity_id
_entity_poly.type
_entity_poly.pdbx_seq_one_letter_code
_entity_poly.pdbx_strand_id
1 'polypeptide(L)'
;MFTLNHQQENTAVQLVRKVRALGIEVPKQVAAEAKLYQEVRREDDIANRAMQTAASRLTTVPLAEFDSAKTEFITTAATAYVTTNGASAALADAVGRRLTSAVDRVIHQWENSVVELFNATVAEFDLNGVAGDLPDLSDKFNNGVFDLGRAQGEAVQRWRDAAERLHPLWQIVKALVVWNGEDDPEDVTADAPSTGLLTACRFGNPGSMSTAGTVATMLVGANLGTDAAKRWGPLMPFVLAPLNGYELHLNTSSQAAATRASIQPGVAA
;
A
#
# COMPACT_ATOMS: atom_id res chain seq x y z
N MET A 1 30.04 -1.47 6.91
CA MET A 1 29.11 -0.45 7.40
C MET A 1 27.72 -1.01 7.15
N PHE A 2 27.02 -1.47 8.20
CA PHE A 2 25.70 -2.09 8.08
C PHE A 2 24.68 -0.96 7.90
N THR A 3 24.38 -0.59 6.65
CA THR A 3 23.26 0.31 6.36
C THR A 3 21.99 -0.47 6.62
N LEU A 4 21.43 -0.29 7.82
CA LEU A 4 20.17 -0.86 8.24
C LEU A 4 19.08 -0.44 7.25
N ASN A 5 18.50 -1.40 6.54
CA ASN A 5 17.39 -1.16 5.62
C ASN A 5 16.06 -1.08 6.40
N HIS A 6 16.05 -0.23 7.44
CA HIS A 6 14.95 -0.08 8.39
C HIS A 6 13.60 0.23 7.75
N GLN A 7 13.61 0.84 6.55
CA GLN A 7 12.40 1.13 5.80
C GLN A 7 11.72 -0.16 5.33
N GLN A 8 12.47 -1.09 4.74
CA GLN A 8 11.91 -2.36 4.27
C GLN A 8 11.34 -3.20 5.43
N GLU A 9 12.07 -3.28 6.54
CA GLU A 9 11.62 -4.08 7.70
C GLU A 9 10.35 -3.50 8.35
N ASN A 10 10.23 -2.17 8.43
CA ASN A 10 9.03 -1.51 8.93
C ASN A 10 7.84 -1.70 7.97
N THR A 11 8.07 -1.68 6.66
CA THR A 11 7.05 -1.99 5.65
C THR A 11 6.55 -3.44 5.80
N ALA A 12 7.42 -4.40 6.10
CA ALA A 12 7.06 -5.79 6.31
C ALA A 12 6.06 -5.96 7.48
N VAL A 13 6.35 -5.29 8.60
CA VAL A 13 5.47 -5.30 9.78
C VAL A 13 4.12 -4.64 9.48
N GLN A 14 4.12 -3.52 8.75
CA GLN A 14 2.88 -2.86 8.34
C GLN A 14 2.05 -3.73 7.40
N LEU A 15 2.69 -4.42 6.45
CA LEU A 15 2.03 -5.35 5.53
C LEU A 15 1.36 -6.49 6.31
N VAL A 16 2.08 -7.14 7.23
CA VAL A 16 1.52 -8.20 8.09
C VAL A 16 0.31 -7.71 8.88
N ARG A 17 0.36 -6.48 9.42
CA ARG A 17 -0.76 -5.88 10.15
C ARG A 17 -1.96 -5.62 9.24
N LYS A 18 -1.75 -5.06 8.05
CA LYS A 18 -2.79 -4.79 7.06
C LYS A 18 -3.47 -6.09 6.60
N VAL A 19 -2.69 -7.10 6.24
CA VAL A 19 -3.20 -8.42 5.80
C VAL A 19 -4.05 -9.07 6.89
N ARG A 20 -3.58 -9.04 8.14
CA ARG A 20 -4.34 -9.53 9.29
C ARG A 20 -5.65 -8.76 9.51
N ALA A 21 -5.66 -7.45 9.29
CA ALA A 21 -6.85 -6.62 9.47
C ALA A 21 -7.97 -6.96 8.47
N LEU A 22 -7.64 -7.50 7.29
CA LEU A 22 -8.62 -7.96 6.30
C LEU A 22 -9.08 -9.41 6.52
N GLY A 23 -8.63 -10.07 7.61
CA GLY A 23 -9.02 -11.45 7.90
C GLY A 23 -8.32 -12.51 7.05
N ILE A 24 -7.30 -12.14 6.27
CA ILE A 24 -6.47 -13.08 5.52
C ILE A 24 -5.56 -13.84 6.50
N GLU A 25 -5.46 -15.16 6.34
CA GLU A 25 -4.65 -15.99 7.23
C GLU A 25 -3.15 -15.63 7.10
N VAL A 26 -2.56 -15.18 8.20
CA VAL A 26 -1.12 -14.95 8.31
C VAL A 26 -0.48 -16.22 8.86
N PRO A 27 0.42 -16.88 8.12
CA PRO A 27 1.09 -18.09 8.61
C PRO A 27 1.76 -17.86 9.97
N LYS A 28 1.64 -18.85 10.87
CA LYS A 28 2.17 -18.76 12.24
C LYS A 28 3.65 -18.38 12.29
N GLN A 29 4.43 -18.83 11.31
CA GLN A 29 5.85 -18.50 11.17
C GLN A 29 6.07 -17.01 10.93
N VAL A 30 5.33 -16.39 10.00
CA VAL A 30 5.43 -14.95 9.72
C VAL A 30 4.96 -14.12 10.91
N ALA A 31 3.90 -14.56 11.59
CA ALA A 31 3.42 -13.91 12.80
C ALA A 31 4.44 -13.97 13.96
N ALA A 32 5.16 -15.08 14.11
CA ALA A 32 6.20 -15.25 15.12
C ALA A 32 7.43 -14.37 14.82
N GLU A 33 7.89 -14.35 13.57
CA GLU A 33 9.03 -13.49 13.15
C GLU A 33 8.68 -12.00 13.28
N ALA A 34 7.45 -11.61 12.94
CA ALA A 34 6.99 -10.22 13.13
C ALA A 34 6.93 -9.82 14.60
N LYS A 35 6.56 -10.75 15.49
CA LYS A 35 6.56 -10.53 16.94
C LYS A 35 7.99 -10.39 17.47
N LEU A 36 8.90 -11.28 17.05
CA LEU A 36 10.31 -11.25 17.41
C LEU A 36 10.95 -9.91 17.00
N TYR A 37 10.69 -9.45 15.78
CA TYR A 37 11.17 -8.14 15.32
C TYR A 37 10.67 -6.98 16.18
N GLN A 38 9.38 -6.99 16.55
CA GLN A 38 8.80 -5.98 17.43
C GLN A 38 9.37 -6.02 18.85
N GLU A 39 9.69 -7.21 19.38
CA GLU A 39 10.31 -7.36 20.69
C GLU A 39 11.72 -6.74 20.70
N VAL A 40 12.55 -7.03 19.69
CA VAL A 40 13.89 -6.43 19.53
C VAL A 40 13.80 -4.89 19.41
N ARG A 41 12.89 -4.38 18.58
CA ARG A 41 12.65 -2.93 18.45
C ARG A 41 12.22 -2.27 19.75
N ARG A 42 11.40 -2.96 20.55
CA ARG A 42 10.94 -2.44 21.84
C ARG A 42 12.10 -2.30 22.83
N GLU A 43 13.07 -3.20 22.79
CA GLU A 43 14.27 -3.11 23.62
C GLU A 43 15.12 -1.89 23.23
N ASP A 44 15.27 -1.60 21.94
CA ASP A 44 15.93 -0.38 21.45
C ASP A 44 15.23 0.90 21.94
N ASP A 45 13.90 0.94 21.84
CA ASP A 45 13.09 2.07 22.30
C ASP A 45 13.22 2.30 23.81
N ILE A 46 13.23 1.23 24.61
CA ILE A 46 13.40 1.30 26.06
C ILE A 46 14.78 1.86 26.40
N ALA A 47 15.84 1.37 25.75
CA ALA A 47 17.20 1.85 25.98
C ALA A 47 17.37 3.33 25.63
N ASN A 48 16.79 3.77 24.50
CA ASN A 48 16.82 5.18 24.09
C ASN A 48 16.03 6.09 25.04
N ARG A 49 14.85 5.67 25.50
CA ARG A 49 14.08 6.43 26.50
C ARG A 49 14.81 6.52 27.84
N ALA A 50 15.48 5.46 28.27
CA ALA A 50 16.28 5.47 29.49
C ALA A 50 17.43 6.48 29.39
N MET A 51 18.13 6.53 28.24
CA MET A 51 19.17 7.53 27.98
C MET A 51 18.61 8.97 28.00
N GLN A 52 17.47 9.22 27.35
CA GLN A 52 16.84 10.55 27.36
C GLN A 52 16.40 10.96 28.77
N THR A 53 15.88 10.02 29.54
CA THR A 53 15.48 10.25 30.95
C THR A 53 16.71 10.61 31.79
N ALA A 54 17.80 9.85 31.67
CA ALA A 54 19.05 10.14 32.39
C ALA A 54 19.67 11.48 31.96
N ALA A 55 19.59 11.83 30.67
CA ALA A 55 20.04 13.13 30.16
C ALA A 55 19.23 14.29 30.75
N SER A 56 17.90 14.14 30.87
CA SER A 56 17.04 15.13 31.52
C SER A 56 17.30 15.24 33.02
N ARG A 57 17.76 14.16 33.66
CA ARG A 57 18.11 14.16 35.07
C ARG A 57 19.33 15.04 35.33
N LEU A 58 20.34 15.02 34.45
CA LEU A 58 21.54 15.86 34.55
C LEU A 58 21.26 17.36 34.64
N THR A 59 20.15 17.83 34.07
CA THR A 59 19.78 19.26 34.10
C THR A 59 18.93 19.65 35.32
N THR A 60 18.44 18.67 36.10
CA THR A 60 17.46 18.88 37.17
C THR A 60 17.97 18.50 38.57
N VAL A 61 19.01 17.67 38.68
CA VAL A 61 19.58 17.29 40.00
C VAL A 61 20.38 18.43 40.65
N PRO A 62 20.35 18.54 42.00
CA PRO A 62 21.26 19.39 42.76
C PRO A 62 22.72 18.97 42.57
N LEU A 63 23.64 19.93 42.74
CA LEU A 63 25.09 19.72 42.54
C LEU A 63 25.66 18.54 43.35
N ALA A 64 25.12 18.27 44.54
CA ALA A 64 25.55 17.17 45.40
C ALA A 64 25.26 15.76 44.80
N GLU A 65 24.27 15.65 43.91
CA GLU A 65 23.89 14.38 43.27
C GLU A 65 24.40 14.27 41.83
N PHE A 66 25.08 15.30 41.33
CA PHE A 66 25.49 15.41 39.93
C PHE A 66 26.42 14.27 39.50
N ASP A 67 27.39 13.87 40.32
CA ASP A 67 28.31 12.77 39.98
C ASP A 67 27.60 11.41 39.87
N SER A 68 26.56 11.19 40.69
CA SER A 68 25.73 9.98 40.59
C SER A 68 24.86 10.01 39.32
N ALA A 69 24.24 11.15 39.01
CA ALA A 69 23.46 11.32 37.78
C ALA A 69 24.33 11.23 36.51
N LYS A 70 25.57 11.72 36.56
CA LYS A 70 26.58 11.57 35.51
C LYS A 70 26.95 10.11 35.27
N THR A 71 27.11 9.35 36.34
CA THR A 71 27.41 7.91 36.24
C THR A 71 26.25 7.16 35.60
N GLU A 72 25.02 7.43 36.05
CA GLU A 72 23.80 6.86 35.47
C GLU A 72 23.63 7.21 33.99
N PHE A 73 23.88 8.47 33.60
CA PHE A 73 23.87 8.89 32.20
C PHE A 73 24.92 8.16 31.37
N ILE A 74 26.16 8.04 31.84
CA ILE A 74 27.21 7.34 31.10
C ILE A 74 26.85 5.85 30.92
N THR A 75 26.32 5.19 31.95
CA THR A 75 25.91 3.78 31.86
C THR A 75 24.76 3.60 30.88
N THR A 76 23.71 4.42 30.98
CA THR A 76 22.55 4.34 30.08
C THR A 76 22.90 4.73 28.64
N ALA A 77 23.78 5.70 28.43
CA ALA A 77 24.30 6.06 27.12
C ALA A 77 25.16 4.94 26.51
N ALA A 78 26.00 4.27 27.31
CA ALA A 78 26.78 3.12 26.86
C ALA A 78 25.88 1.95 26.47
N THR A 79 24.85 1.65 27.28
CA THR A 79 23.83 0.64 26.94
C THR A 79 23.12 1.02 25.64
N ALA A 80 22.56 2.22 25.54
CA ALA A 80 21.87 2.69 24.33
C ALA A 80 22.78 2.65 23.09
N TYR A 81 24.06 3.00 23.23
CA TYR A 81 25.03 2.93 22.15
C TYR A 81 25.31 1.48 21.72
N VAL A 82 25.47 0.55 22.66
CA VAL A 82 25.67 -0.88 22.34
C VAL A 82 24.42 -1.50 21.70
N THR A 83 23.22 -1.10 22.14
CA THR A 83 21.97 -1.56 21.54
C THR A 83 21.81 -0.98 20.13
N THR A 84 22.05 0.33 19.95
CA THR A 84 21.80 1.01 18.67
C THR A 84 22.88 0.78 17.62
N ASN A 85 24.16 0.67 18.01
CA ASN A 85 25.32 0.61 17.09
C ASN A 85 26.15 -0.67 17.23
N GLY A 86 25.82 -1.57 18.17
CA GLY A 86 26.58 -2.77 18.48
C GLY A 86 25.85 -4.06 18.10
N ALA A 87 25.83 -5.02 19.03
CA ALA A 87 25.32 -6.37 18.78
C ALA A 87 23.80 -6.41 18.48
N SER A 88 23.00 -5.52 19.06
CA SER A 88 21.55 -5.52 18.83
C SER A 88 21.17 -4.97 17.45
N ALA A 89 21.98 -4.08 16.86
CA ALA A 89 21.79 -3.67 15.45
C ALA A 89 22.00 -4.86 14.48
N ALA A 90 23.00 -5.70 14.74
CA ALA A 90 23.22 -6.92 13.97
C ALA A 90 22.11 -7.96 14.19
N LEU A 91 21.58 -8.04 15.42
CA LEU A 91 20.42 -8.87 15.75
C LEU A 91 19.15 -8.37 15.01
N ALA A 92 18.90 -7.06 15.02
CA ALA A 92 17.77 -6.44 14.36
C ALA A 92 17.82 -6.66 12.84
N ASP A 93 18.99 -6.51 12.20
CA ASP A 93 19.19 -6.82 10.78
C ASP A 93 18.99 -8.32 10.49
N ALA A 94 19.51 -9.22 11.34
CA ALA A 94 19.31 -10.65 11.16
C ALA A 94 17.82 -11.06 11.28
N VAL A 95 17.10 -10.51 12.26
CA VAL A 95 15.66 -10.76 12.44
C VAL A 95 14.85 -10.08 11.34
N GLY A 96 15.22 -8.87 10.93
CA GLY A 96 14.60 -8.15 9.82
C GLY A 96 14.69 -8.93 8.52
N ARG A 97 15.86 -9.45 8.16
CA ARG A 97 16.05 -10.31 6.98
C ARG A 97 15.26 -11.61 7.07
N ARG A 98 15.15 -12.21 8.26
CA ARG A 98 14.32 -13.41 8.47
C ARG A 98 12.85 -13.09 8.24
N LEU A 99 12.36 -11.95 8.74
CA LEU A 99 10.99 -11.50 8.51
C LEU A 99 10.73 -11.23 7.03
N THR A 100 11.61 -10.50 6.35
CA THR A 100 11.52 -10.25 4.89
C THR A 100 11.47 -11.57 4.13
N SER A 101 12.39 -12.51 4.40
CA SER A 101 12.41 -13.81 3.73
C SER A 101 11.15 -14.65 4.02
N ALA A 102 10.57 -14.54 5.21
CA ALA A 102 9.32 -15.21 5.55
C ALA A 102 8.13 -14.60 4.80
N VAL A 103 8.10 -13.27 4.65
CA VAL A 103 7.08 -12.54 3.86
C VAL A 103 7.20 -12.87 2.38
N ASP A 104 8.40 -12.89 1.81
CA ASP A 104 8.62 -13.19 0.39
C ASP A 104 8.11 -14.58 -0.01
N ARG A 105 8.12 -15.54 0.92
CA ARG A 105 7.59 -16.90 0.67
C ARG A 105 6.07 -16.95 0.58
N VAL A 106 5.36 -15.98 1.17
CA VAL A 106 3.90 -16.00 1.30
C VAL A 106 3.23 -14.90 0.49
N ILE A 107 4.01 -13.98 -0.08
CA ILE A 107 3.49 -12.77 -0.72
C ILE A 107 2.56 -13.06 -1.90
N HIS A 108 2.91 -14.03 -2.75
CA HIS A 108 2.06 -14.44 -3.87
C HIS A 108 0.74 -15.06 -3.41
N GLN A 109 0.74 -15.76 -2.26
CA GLN A 109 -0.49 -16.30 -1.69
C GLN A 109 -1.40 -15.19 -1.17
N TRP A 110 -0.82 -14.17 -0.51
CA TRP A 110 -1.56 -12.99 -0.07
C TRP A 110 -2.11 -12.19 -1.23
N GLU A 111 -1.31 -12.00 -2.29
CA GLU A 111 -1.76 -11.33 -3.51
C GLU A 111 -2.96 -12.04 -4.12
N ASN A 112 -2.89 -13.37 -4.31
CA ASN A 112 -4.03 -14.14 -4.82
C ASN A 112 -5.27 -14.00 -3.93
N SER A 113 -5.10 -14.08 -2.61
CA SER A 113 -6.21 -13.98 -1.66
C SER A 113 -6.87 -12.59 -1.70
N VAL A 114 -6.08 -11.52 -1.80
CA VAL A 114 -6.60 -10.14 -1.93
C VAL A 114 -7.32 -9.96 -3.26
N VAL A 115 -6.76 -10.49 -4.35
CA VAL A 115 -7.37 -10.45 -5.68
C VAL A 115 -8.71 -11.19 -5.70
N GLU A 116 -8.78 -12.39 -5.12
CA GLU A 116 -10.01 -13.16 -5.00
C GLU A 116 -11.07 -12.40 -4.19
N LEU A 117 -10.71 -11.83 -3.04
CA LEU A 117 -11.63 -11.04 -2.20
C LEU A 117 -12.12 -9.77 -2.91
N PHE A 118 -11.24 -9.10 -3.66
CA PHE A 118 -11.60 -7.93 -4.45
C PHE A 118 -12.62 -8.30 -5.53
N ASN A 119 -12.32 -9.32 -6.33
CA ASN A 119 -13.20 -9.75 -7.42
C ASN A 119 -14.52 -10.35 -6.90
N ALA A 120 -14.51 -11.01 -5.74
CA ALA A 120 -15.73 -11.44 -5.06
C ALA A 120 -16.60 -10.25 -4.63
N THR A 121 -15.99 -9.16 -4.14
CA THR A 121 -16.71 -7.92 -3.81
C THR A 121 -17.29 -7.27 -5.07
N VAL A 122 -16.53 -7.21 -6.17
CA VAL A 122 -17.03 -6.71 -7.47
C VAL A 122 -18.27 -7.50 -7.94
N ALA A 123 -18.24 -8.83 -7.76
CA ALA A 123 -19.36 -9.71 -8.11
C ALA A 123 -20.56 -9.59 -7.14
N GLU A 124 -20.33 -9.46 -5.84
CA GLU A 124 -21.38 -9.30 -4.81
C GLU A 124 -22.24 -8.06 -5.07
N PHE A 125 -21.60 -6.96 -5.49
CA PHE A 125 -22.27 -5.69 -5.79
C PHE A 125 -22.70 -5.54 -7.26
N ASP A 126 -22.45 -6.56 -8.09
CA ASP A 126 -22.75 -6.57 -9.53
C ASP A 126 -22.23 -5.32 -10.26
N LEU A 127 -21.01 -4.90 -9.93
CA LEU A 127 -20.45 -3.62 -10.42
C LEU A 127 -20.29 -3.60 -11.95
N ASN A 128 -19.91 -4.73 -12.54
CA ASN A 128 -19.77 -4.86 -13.99
C ASN A 128 -21.15 -4.90 -14.69
N GLY A 129 -22.20 -5.38 -14.03
CA GLY A 129 -23.57 -5.35 -14.55
C GLY A 129 -24.16 -3.95 -14.60
N VAL A 130 -23.86 -3.11 -13.59
CA VAL A 130 -24.32 -1.71 -13.53
C VAL A 130 -23.34 -0.70 -14.12
N ALA A 131 -22.20 -1.16 -14.67
CA ALA A 131 -21.18 -0.32 -15.26
C ALA A 131 -21.70 0.51 -16.45
N GLY A 132 -22.60 -0.06 -17.26
CA GLY A 132 -23.21 0.63 -18.39
C GLY A 132 -24.15 1.78 -18.01
N ASP A 133 -24.62 1.80 -16.76
CA ASP A 133 -25.49 2.85 -16.21
C ASP A 133 -24.67 3.95 -15.51
N LEU A 134 -23.34 3.91 -15.53
CA LEU A 134 -22.52 4.98 -14.97
C LEU A 134 -22.69 6.28 -15.79
N PRO A 135 -22.98 7.41 -15.13
CA PRO A 135 -23.10 8.68 -15.83
C PRO A 135 -21.74 9.16 -16.32
N ASP A 136 -21.65 9.74 -17.52
CA ASP A 136 -20.40 10.36 -17.97
C ASP A 136 -20.19 11.72 -17.28
N LEU A 137 -19.61 11.72 -16.07
CA LEU A 137 -19.32 12.93 -15.29
C LEU A 137 -18.20 13.80 -15.89
N SER A 138 -17.53 13.36 -16.97
CA SER A 138 -16.46 14.11 -17.61
C SER A 138 -16.98 15.24 -18.51
N ASP A 139 -18.22 15.14 -19.00
CA ASP A 139 -18.84 16.20 -19.78
C ASP A 139 -19.26 17.39 -18.89
N LYS A 140 -18.71 18.56 -19.15
CA LYS A 140 -19.01 19.78 -18.38
C LYS A 140 -20.37 20.39 -18.76
N PHE A 141 -20.95 20.01 -19.90
CA PHE A 141 -22.13 20.65 -20.49
C PHE A 141 -23.42 19.84 -20.33
N ASN A 142 -23.36 18.52 -20.14
CA ASN A 142 -24.54 17.64 -19.98
C ASN A 142 -24.87 17.21 -18.54
N ASN A 143 -24.02 17.51 -17.56
CA ASN A 143 -24.18 17.01 -16.18
C ASN A 143 -24.89 18.00 -15.25
N GLY A 144 -26.11 18.40 -15.61
CA GLY A 144 -27.03 18.92 -14.62
C GLY A 144 -27.42 17.79 -13.67
N VAL A 145 -27.29 17.99 -12.36
CA VAL A 145 -27.73 17.05 -11.30
C VAL A 145 -29.22 16.63 -11.45
N PHE A 146 -29.98 17.33 -12.30
CA PHE A 146 -31.37 17.08 -12.64
C PHE A 146 -31.61 16.05 -13.77
N ASP A 147 -30.59 15.65 -14.53
CA ASP A 147 -30.73 14.66 -15.62
C ASP A 147 -30.24 13.25 -15.24
N LEU A 148 -29.81 13.04 -13.99
CA LEU A 148 -29.43 11.71 -13.50
C LEU A 148 -30.67 10.84 -13.34
N GLY A 149 -30.82 9.86 -14.23
CA GLY A 149 -31.88 8.88 -14.16
C GLY A 149 -31.78 8.01 -12.89
N ARG A 150 -32.90 7.41 -12.47
CA ARG A 150 -32.96 6.51 -11.32
C ARG A 150 -31.93 5.36 -11.41
N ALA A 151 -31.73 4.79 -12.60
CA ALA A 151 -30.73 3.74 -12.85
C ALA A 151 -29.29 4.23 -12.61
N GLN A 152 -28.96 5.46 -13.03
CA GLN A 152 -27.63 6.05 -12.83
C GLN A 152 -27.35 6.35 -11.36
N GLY A 153 -28.36 6.82 -10.62
CA GLY A 153 -28.25 7.01 -9.17
C GLY A 153 -28.07 5.70 -8.40
N GLU A 154 -28.81 4.65 -8.78
CA GLU A 154 -28.68 3.30 -8.20
C GLU A 154 -27.30 2.70 -8.51
N ALA A 155 -26.78 2.86 -9.74
CA ALA A 155 -25.44 2.45 -10.11
C ALA A 155 -24.38 3.16 -9.26
N VAL A 156 -24.39 4.49 -9.20
CA VAL A 156 -23.44 5.28 -8.40
C VAL A 156 -23.48 4.88 -6.92
N GLN A 157 -24.65 4.59 -6.36
CA GLN A 157 -24.76 4.15 -4.97
C GLN A 157 -24.13 2.76 -4.76
N ARG A 158 -24.36 1.79 -5.66
CA ARG A 158 -23.70 0.47 -5.57
C ARG A 158 -22.19 0.59 -5.67
N TRP A 159 -21.70 1.44 -6.58
CA TRP A 159 -20.28 1.73 -6.70
C TRP A 159 -19.70 2.37 -5.43
N ARG A 160 -20.46 3.25 -4.77
CA ARG A 160 -20.06 3.86 -3.50
C ARG A 160 -20.01 2.85 -2.37
N ASP A 161 -21.04 2.02 -2.24
CA ASP A 161 -21.11 0.98 -1.20
C ASP A 161 -19.99 -0.05 -1.37
N ALA A 162 -19.67 -0.41 -2.62
CA ALA A 162 -18.52 -1.26 -2.92
C ALA A 162 -17.18 -0.55 -2.67
N ALA A 163 -17.04 0.73 -3.03
CA ALA A 163 -15.79 1.47 -2.84
C ALA A 163 -15.32 1.49 -1.38
N GLU A 164 -16.25 1.55 -0.41
CA GLU A 164 -15.94 1.45 1.02
C GLU A 164 -15.25 0.12 1.39
N ARG A 165 -15.60 -0.97 0.71
CA ARG A 165 -14.96 -2.30 0.88
C ARG A 165 -13.73 -2.49 0.00
N LEU A 166 -13.72 -1.92 -1.20
CA LEU A 166 -12.62 -2.04 -2.16
C LEU A 166 -11.40 -1.19 -1.77
N HIS A 167 -11.57 -0.04 -1.12
CA HIS A 167 -10.46 0.82 -0.71
C HIS A 167 -9.47 0.12 0.24
N PRO A 168 -9.89 -0.53 1.35
CA PRO A 168 -8.97 -1.27 2.19
C PRO A 168 -8.20 -2.38 1.45
N LEU A 169 -8.87 -3.11 0.55
CA LEU A 169 -8.25 -4.15 -0.27
C LEU A 169 -7.21 -3.54 -1.22
N TRP A 170 -7.55 -2.44 -1.88
CA TRP A 170 -6.64 -1.71 -2.77
C TRP A 170 -5.40 -1.18 -2.04
N GLN A 171 -5.54 -0.67 -0.82
CA GLN A 171 -4.39 -0.25 -0.01
C GLN A 171 -3.41 -1.38 0.32
N ILE A 172 -3.88 -2.64 0.34
CA ILE A 172 -3.00 -3.81 0.48
C ILE A 172 -2.35 -4.16 -0.84
N VAL A 173 -3.11 -4.16 -1.94
CA VAL A 173 -2.55 -4.36 -3.28
C VAL A 173 -1.39 -3.40 -3.49
N LYS A 174 -1.58 -2.09 -3.29
CA LYS A 174 -0.49 -1.11 -3.40
C LYS A 174 0.72 -1.44 -2.54
N ALA A 175 0.51 -1.85 -1.28
CA ALA A 175 1.60 -2.23 -0.40
C ALA A 175 2.35 -3.49 -0.89
N LEU A 176 1.65 -4.46 -1.49
CA LEU A 176 2.24 -5.65 -2.11
C LEU A 176 3.02 -5.30 -3.38
N VAL A 177 2.50 -4.39 -4.21
CA VAL A 177 3.17 -3.89 -5.43
C VAL A 177 4.48 -3.20 -5.10
N VAL A 178 4.43 -2.25 -4.16
CA VAL A 178 5.62 -1.54 -3.68
C VAL A 178 6.62 -2.49 -3.04
N TRP A 179 6.14 -3.53 -2.34
CA TRP A 179 7.02 -4.57 -1.79
C TRP A 179 7.75 -5.37 -2.87
N ASN A 180 7.07 -5.70 -3.97
CA ASN A 180 7.68 -6.38 -5.11
C ASN A 180 8.67 -5.51 -5.91
N GLY A 181 8.85 -4.24 -5.51
CA GLY A 181 9.78 -3.30 -6.15
C GLY A 181 9.19 -2.60 -7.37
N GLU A 182 7.88 -2.67 -7.56
CA GLU A 182 7.17 -1.88 -8.57
C GLU A 182 6.74 -0.51 -8.00
N ASP A 183 6.55 0.47 -8.88
CA ASP A 183 6.09 1.81 -8.50
C ASP A 183 4.66 1.78 -7.92
N ASP A 184 4.35 2.73 -7.03
CA ASP A 184 3.01 2.83 -6.43
C ASP A 184 1.94 3.04 -7.52
N PRO A 185 0.92 2.17 -7.62
CA PRO A 185 -0.17 2.31 -8.58
C PRO A 185 -0.97 3.62 -8.50
N GLU A 186 -0.91 4.34 -7.37
CA GLU A 186 -1.54 5.66 -7.21
C GLU A 186 -0.62 6.84 -7.56
N ASP A 187 0.70 6.65 -7.51
CA ASP A 187 1.67 7.72 -7.83
C ASP A 187 1.96 7.80 -9.34
N VAL A 188 0.88 7.78 -10.13
CA VAL A 188 0.99 7.92 -11.57
C VAL A 188 1.17 9.40 -11.90
N THR A 189 2.34 9.73 -12.46
CA THR A 189 2.67 11.08 -12.92
C THR A 189 2.76 11.11 -14.44
N ALA A 190 2.68 12.31 -15.03
CA ALA A 190 2.84 12.48 -16.47
C ALA A 190 4.20 11.96 -16.98
N ASP A 191 5.22 11.99 -16.11
CA ASP A 191 6.58 11.54 -16.40
C ASP A 191 6.77 10.03 -16.19
N ALA A 192 5.80 9.33 -15.57
CA ALA A 192 5.81 7.89 -15.33
C ALA A 192 4.62 7.16 -15.99
N PRO A 193 4.45 7.25 -17.33
CA PRO A 193 3.31 6.65 -18.03
C PRO A 193 3.28 5.12 -17.92
N SER A 194 4.44 4.48 -17.72
CA SER A 194 4.55 3.03 -17.51
C SER A 194 3.77 2.53 -16.31
N THR A 195 3.71 3.30 -15.23
CA THR A 195 3.02 2.93 -13.98
C THR A 195 1.51 2.99 -14.18
N GLY A 196 1.02 4.02 -14.87
CA GLY A 196 -0.39 4.13 -15.24
C GLY A 196 -0.85 3.01 -16.18
N LEU A 197 -0.02 2.63 -17.15
CA LEU A 197 -0.33 1.52 -18.07
C LEU A 197 -0.40 0.16 -17.34
N LEU A 198 0.55 -0.09 -16.44
CA LEU A 198 0.53 -1.31 -15.64
C LEU A 198 -0.68 -1.34 -14.71
N THR A 199 -1.01 -0.21 -14.10
CA THR A 199 -2.20 -0.05 -13.24
C THR A 199 -3.50 -0.26 -14.02
N ALA A 200 -3.59 0.21 -15.26
CA ALA A 200 -4.73 -0.09 -16.14
C ALA A 200 -4.91 -1.61 -16.36
N CYS A 201 -3.79 -2.34 -16.56
CA CYS A 201 -3.78 -3.80 -16.69
C CYS A 201 -4.02 -4.54 -15.36
N ARG A 202 -3.78 -3.89 -14.22
CA ARG A 202 -4.16 -4.41 -12.90
C ARG A 202 -5.67 -4.37 -12.70
N PHE A 203 -6.37 -3.38 -13.25
CA PHE A 203 -7.84 -3.28 -13.14
C PHE A 203 -8.61 -4.19 -14.10
N GLY A 204 -7.94 -4.87 -15.03
CA GLY A 204 -8.58 -5.80 -15.95
C GLY A 204 -7.82 -5.93 -17.26
N ASN A 205 -8.53 -6.33 -18.32
CA ASN A 205 -7.97 -6.41 -19.65
C ASN A 205 -8.43 -5.22 -20.51
N PRO A 206 -7.60 -4.18 -20.72
CA PRO A 206 -7.98 -3.03 -21.54
C PRO A 206 -8.10 -3.37 -23.04
N GLY A 207 -7.66 -4.56 -23.48
CA GLY A 207 -7.77 -5.04 -24.86
C GLY A 207 -6.86 -4.35 -25.88
N SER A 208 -6.44 -3.11 -25.61
CA SER A 208 -5.53 -2.34 -26.46
C SER A 208 -4.65 -1.40 -25.64
N MET A 209 -3.48 -1.06 -26.20
CA MET A 209 -2.59 -0.05 -25.63
C MET A 209 -3.24 1.35 -25.61
N SER A 210 -4.09 1.67 -26.59
CA SER A 210 -4.81 2.95 -26.60
C SER A 210 -5.72 3.09 -25.38
N THR A 211 -6.51 2.07 -25.07
CA THR A 211 -7.40 2.04 -23.90
C THR A 211 -6.61 2.15 -22.60
N ALA A 212 -5.51 1.39 -22.48
CA ALA A 212 -4.62 1.46 -21.32
C ALA A 212 -4.02 2.88 -21.15
N GLY A 213 -3.65 3.53 -22.25
CA GLY A 213 -3.12 4.90 -22.26
C GLY A 213 -4.14 5.95 -21.81
N THR A 214 -5.41 5.81 -22.19
CA THR A 214 -6.49 6.68 -21.71
C THR A 214 -6.65 6.54 -20.19
N VAL A 215 -6.70 5.31 -19.67
CA VAL A 215 -6.78 5.05 -18.22
C VAL A 215 -5.56 5.61 -17.49
N ALA A 216 -4.35 5.42 -18.02
CA ALA A 216 -3.13 6.01 -17.46
C ALA A 216 -3.22 7.54 -17.35
N THR A 217 -3.75 8.20 -18.38
CA THR A 217 -3.96 9.66 -18.39
C THR A 217 -4.99 10.09 -17.33
N MET A 218 -6.07 9.33 -17.18
CA MET A 218 -7.07 9.58 -16.14
C MET A 218 -6.50 9.37 -14.72
N LEU A 219 -5.61 8.40 -14.52
CA LEU A 219 -4.88 8.19 -13.26
C LEU A 219 -3.97 9.38 -12.94
N VAL A 220 -3.26 9.94 -13.93
CA VAL A 220 -2.49 11.19 -13.74
C VAL A 220 -3.42 12.31 -13.31
N GLY A 221 -4.56 12.48 -13.98
CA GLY A 221 -5.56 13.49 -13.62
C GLY A 221 -6.15 13.31 -12.22
N ALA A 222 -6.25 12.07 -11.75
CA ALA A 222 -6.69 11.72 -10.41
C ALA A 222 -5.63 12.04 -9.35
N ASN A 223 -4.38 11.66 -9.61
CA ASN A 223 -3.25 11.97 -8.73
C ASN A 223 -3.05 13.49 -8.58
N LEU A 224 -3.18 14.24 -9.68
CA LEU A 224 -3.09 15.71 -9.68
C LEU A 224 -4.34 16.42 -9.13
N GLY A 225 -5.40 15.69 -8.78
CA GLY A 225 -6.62 16.27 -8.22
C GLY A 225 -7.34 17.23 -9.18
N THR A 226 -7.34 16.93 -10.47
CA THR A 226 -8.05 17.73 -11.49
C THR A 226 -9.55 17.81 -11.19
N ASP A 227 -10.21 18.89 -11.65
CA ASP A 227 -11.65 19.07 -11.42
C ASP A 227 -12.50 17.94 -12.00
N ALA A 228 -12.07 17.33 -13.10
CA ALA A 228 -12.74 16.17 -13.69
C ALA A 228 -12.61 14.92 -12.78
N ALA A 229 -11.43 14.65 -12.22
CA ALA A 229 -11.24 13.51 -11.33
C ALA A 229 -11.94 13.69 -9.97
N LYS A 230 -12.00 14.92 -9.45
CA LYS A 230 -12.72 15.25 -8.21
C LYS A 230 -14.22 14.93 -8.28
N ARG A 231 -14.83 14.95 -9.48
CA ARG A 231 -16.25 14.60 -9.67
C ARG A 231 -16.53 13.13 -9.39
N TRP A 232 -15.54 12.26 -9.63
CA TRP A 232 -15.64 10.83 -9.35
C TRP A 232 -15.30 10.49 -7.89
N GLY A 233 -14.57 11.37 -7.20
CA GLY A 233 -14.37 11.33 -5.75
C GLY A 233 -13.92 9.95 -5.24
N PRO A 234 -14.63 9.34 -4.26
CA PRO A 234 -14.23 8.06 -3.66
C PRO A 234 -14.40 6.86 -4.60
N LEU A 235 -15.01 7.03 -5.78
CA LEU A 235 -15.18 5.94 -6.74
C LEU A 235 -13.88 5.66 -7.52
N MET A 236 -12.95 6.61 -7.51
CA MET A 236 -11.62 6.43 -8.08
C MET A 236 -10.76 5.51 -7.18
N PRO A 237 -9.94 4.63 -7.75
CA PRO A 237 -9.70 4.43 -9.18
C PRO A 237 -10.62 3.37 -9.84
N PHE A 238 -11.56 2.79 -9.11
CA PHE A 238 -12.27 1.57 -9.53
C PHE A 238 -13.19 1.75 -10.74
N VAL A 239 -13.74 2.94 -10.94
CA VAL A 239 -14.58 3.25 -12.10
C VAL A 239 -13.81 3.40 -13.41
N LEU A 240 -12.48 3.48 -13.37
CA LEU A 240 -11.70 3.76 -14.58
C LEU A 240 -11.79 2.65 -15.63
N ALA A 241 -11.80 1.39 -15.22
CA ALA A 241 -11.96 0.27 -16.13
C ALA A 241 -13.30 0.33 -16.89
N PRO A 242 -14.46 0.33 -16.20
CA PRO A 242 -15.76 0.36 -16.88
C PRO A 242 -15.99 1.62 -17.70
N LEU A 243 -15.51 2.80 -17.25
CA LEU A 243 -15.60 4.04 -18.03
C LEU A 243 -14.82 3.98 -19.34
N ASN A 244 -13.82 3.11 -19.44
CA ASN A 244 -13.01 2.91 -20.64
C ASN A 244 -13.40 1.61 -21.39
N GLY A 245 -14.56 1.03 -21.07
CA GLY A 245 -15.17 -0.04 -21.85
C GLY A 245 -14.65 -1.45 -21.56
N TYR A 246 -14.04 -1.68 -20.39
CA TYR A 246 -13.66 -3.03 -19.96
C TYR A 246 -14.06 -3.32 -18.51
N GLU A 247 -14.29 -4.59 -18.22
CA GLU A 247 -14.74 -5.03 -16.90
C GLU A 247 -13.68 -4.74 -15.83
N LEU A 248 -14.14 -4.27 -14.67
CA LEU A 248 -13.31 -4.19 -13.48
C LEU A 248 -13.07 -5.63 -13.01
N HIS A 249 -11.82 -6.08 -13.16
CA HIS A 249 -11.36 -7.36 -12.68
C HIS A 249 -9.91 -7.19 -12.22
N LEU A 250 -9.69 -7.24 -10.91
CA LEU A 250 -8.36 -7.08 -10.37
C LEU A 250 -7.51 -8.28 -10.78
N ASN A 251 -6.37 -8.01 -11.42
CA ASN A 251 -5.37 -8.98 -11.82
C ASN A 251 -4.22 -8.99 -10.80
N THR A 252 -3.58 -10.15 -10.63
CA THR A 252 -2.29 -10.24 -9.94
C THR A 252 -1.21 -9.50 -10.72
N SER A 253 -0.07 -9.19 -10.09
CA SER A 253 1.04 -8.49 -10.74
C SER A 253 1.56 -9.27 -11.96
N SER A 254 1.64 -10.60 -11.87
CA SER A 254 2.06 -11.45 -13.00
C SER A 254 1.04 -11.45 -14.15
N GLN A 255 -0.25 -11.49 -13.84
CA GLN A 255 -1.32 -11.37 -14.84
C GLN A 255 -1.32 -10.00 -15.50
N ALA A 256 -1.23 -8.92 -14.73
CA ALA A 256 -1.19 -7.56 -15.25
C ALA A 256 0.03 -7.33 -16.16
N ALA A 257 1.20 -7.88 -15.80
CA ALA A 257 2.39 -7.84 -16.64
C ALA A 257 2.20 -8.64 -17.94
N ALA A 258 1.59 -9.82 -17.89
CA ALA A 258 1.27 -10.62 -19.07
C ALA A 258 0.27 -9.90 -19.99
N THR A 259 -0.78 -9.31 -19.44
CA THR A 259 -1.76 -8.50 -20.17
C THR A 259 -1.06 -7.32 -20.85
N ARG A 260 -0.22 -6.58 -20.12
CA ARG A 260 0.56 -5.47 -20.68
C ARG A 260 1.45 -5.92 -21.84
N ALA A 261 2.14 -7.04 -21.68
CA ALA A 261 2.98 -7.60 -22.75
C ALA A 261 2.15 -7.97 -23.99
N SER A 262 0.92 -8.46 -23.81
CA SER A 262 0.05 -8.84 -24.93
C SER A 262 -0.51 -7.64 -25.72
N ILE A 263 -0.73 -6.50 -25.07
CA ILE A 263 -1.29 -5.30 -25.70
C ILE A 263 -0.22 -4.33 -26.22
N GLN A 264 1.05 -4.52 -25.84
CA GLN A 264 2.18 -3.72 -26.30
C GLN A 264 2.92 -4.46 -27.43
N PRO A 265 2.68 -4.11 -28.71
CA PRO A 265 3.42 -4.74 -29.82
C PRO A 265 4.90 -4.34 -29.75
N GLY A 266 5.80 -5.29 -29.49
CA GLY A 266 7.24 -5.14 -29.77
C GLY A 266 8.22 -5.13 -28.59
N VAL A 267 7.93 -5.72 -27.43
CA VAL A 267 8.99 -6.09 -26.45
C VAL A 267 9.00 -7.61 -26.30
N ALA A 268 9.47 -8.29 -27.35
CA ALA A 268 9.88 -9.68 -27.27
C ALA A 268 11.39 -9.69 -26.93
N ALA A 269 11.71 -10.28 -25.77
CA ALA A 269 13.03 -10.72 -25.27
C ALA A 269 14.20 -9.74 -25.33
#